data_AF-A0A1Q4R0M3-F1
#
_entry.id   AF-A0A1Q4R0M3-F1
#
_cell.length_a   1.000
_cell.length_b   1.000
_cell.length_c   1.000
_cell.angle_alpha   90.00
_cell.angle_beta   90.00
_cell.angle_gamma   90.00
#
_symmetry.space_group_name_H-M   'P 1'
#
loop_
_entity.id
_entity.type
_entity.pdbx_description
1 polymer ?
#
loop_
_entity_poly.entity_id
_entity_poly.type
_entity_poly.pdbx_seq_one_letter_code
_entity_poly.pdbx_strand_id
1 'polypeptide(L)'
;MGKIVISLAMSLGITPVAISLPPPEDIPEEILRTEVVTEGRSPEDGSVLTAAEYASLQAELAEREFAPEVNEDIQHTIFLLRVLKLFEAINPF
;
A
#
# COMPACT_ATOMS: atom_id res chain seq x y z
N MET A 1 22.37 -48.65 -18.05
CA MET A 1 23.41 -47.81 -17.42
C MET A 1 22.84 -46.43 -17.15
N GLY A 2 22.30 -46.18 -15.95
CA GLY A 2 21.64 -44.93 -15.60
C GLY A 2 22.09 -44.44 -14.23
N LYS A 3 23.19 -43.68 -14.19
CA LYS A 3 23.70 -42.99 -12.99
C LYS A 3 24.61 -41.81 -13.39
N ILE A 4 24.10 -40.86 -14.18
CA ILE A 4 24.79 -39.57 -14.40
C ILE A 4 23.75 -38.45 -14.46
N VAL A 5 23.05 -38.17 -13.35
CA VAL A 5 22.34 -36.88 -13.17
C VAL A 5 22.32 -36.41 -11.71
N ILE A 6 22.84 -37.16 -10.74
CA ILE A 6 22.78 -36.77 -9.32
C ILE A 6 24.13 -36.19 -8.89
N SER A 7 24.42 -34.96 -9.30
CA SER A 7 25.44 -34.15 -8.63
C SER A 7 25.33 -32.63 -8.85
N LEU A 8 24.26 -32.12 -9.45
CA LEU A 8 24.10 -30.66 -9.65
C LEU A 8 23.18 -29.98 -8.63
N ALA A 9 22.60 -30.72 -7.69
CA ALA A 9 21.55 -30.19 -6.80
C ALA A 9 22.05 -29.58 -5.48
N MET A 10 23.35 -29.35 -5.28
CA MET A 10 23.86 -28.92 -3.97
C MET A 10 24.89 -27.80 -4.06
N SER A 11 24.49 -26.65 -4.60
CA SER A 11 25.17 -25.38 -4.32
C SER A 11 24.22 -24.19 -4.46
N LEU A 12 22.98 -24.30 -3.96
CA LEU A 12 22.18 -23.09 -3.73
C LEU A 12 22.83 -22.33 -2.57
N GLY A 13 23.48 -21.22 -2.93
CA GLY A 13 24.25 -20.37 -2.05
C GLY A 13 23.44 -19.86 -0.87
N ILE A 14 24.06 -19.88 0.29
CA ILE A 14 23.65 -19.08 1.44
C ILE A 14 23.98 -17.64 1.05
N THR A 15 23.00 -16.89 0.57
CA THR A 15 23.15 -15.44 0.44
C THR A 15 23.13 -14.84 1.85
N PRO A 16 24.13 -14.05 2.25
CA PRO A 16 24.05 -13.33 3.50
C PRO A 16 22.87 -12.35 3.41
N VAL A 17 21.97 -12.40 4.40
CA VAL A 17 20.91 -11.40 4.56
C VAL A 17 21.61 -10.08 4.90
N ALA A 18 21.75 -9.21 3.91
CA ALA A 18 22.24 -7.86 4.11
C ALA A 18 21.15 -7.05 4.84
N ILE A 19 21.33 -6.88 6.15
CA ILE A 19 20.53 -5.94 6.94
C ILE A 19 21.22 -4.58 6.79
N SER A 20 20.81 -3.79 5.80
CA SER A 20 21.23 -2.39 5.68
C SER A 20 20.36 -1.55 6.62
N LEU A 21 20.99 -0.83 7.54
CA LEU A 21 20.31 0.27 8.21
C LEU A 21 20.06 1.39 7.19
N PRO A 22 18.93 2.11 7.29
CA PRO A 22 18.73 3.31 6.49
C PRO A 22 19.84 4.33 6.81
N PRO A 23 20.17 5.22 5.85
CA PRO A 23 21.08 6.34 6.08
C PRO A 23 20.72 7.12 7.36
N PRO A 24 21.70 7.59 8.14
CA PRO A 24 21.43 8.31 9.39
C PRO A 24 20.68 9.64 9.18
N GLU A 25 20.72 10.20 7.97
CA GLU A 25 19.92 11.34 7.54
C GLU A 25 18.44 11.03 7.27
N ASP A 26 18.07 9.76 7.08
CA ASP A 26 16.67 9.38 6.88
C ASP A 26 15.93 9.38 8.21
N ILE A 27 14.84 10.14 8.26
CA ILE A 27 13.96 10.20 9.42
C ILE A 27 13.25 8.85 9.57
N PRO A 28 13.33 8.20 10.75
CA PRO A 28 12.61 6.96 11.00
C PRO A 28 11.10 7.10 10.77
N GLU A 29 10.49 6.05 10.21
CA GLU A 29 9.06 6.05 9.90
C GLU A 29 8.20 6.25 11.16
N GLU A 30 8.67 5.79 12.32
CA GLU A 30 8.01 5.97 13.62
C GLU A 30 7.87 7.44 14.00
N ILE A 31 8.83 8.28 13.61
CA ILE A 31 8.77 9.73 13.82
C ILE A 31 7.76 10.34 12.86
N LEU A 32 7.80 9.97 11.57
CA LEU A 32 6.86 10.47 10.55
C LEU A 32 5.40 10.10 10.89
N ARG A 33 5.16 8.90 11.42
CA ARG A 33 3.83 8.46 11.87
C ARG A 33 3.32 9.23 13.09
N THR A 34 4.21 9.91 13.81
CA THR A 34 3.88 10.76 14.97
C THR A 34 3.63 12.21 14.55
N GLU A 35 3.96 12.60 13.32
CA GLU A 35 3.65 13.93 12.79
C GLU A 35 2.12 14.09 12.64
N VAL A 36 1.54 14.98 13.45
CA VAL A 36 0.12 15.30 13.36
C VAL A 36 -0.06 16.26 12.19
N VAL A 37 -0.59 15.76 11.07
CA VAL A 37 -0.97 16.58 9.92
C VAL A 37 -2.15 17.48 10.34
N THR A 38 -1.87 18.72 10.71
CA THR A 38 -2.88 19.70 11.14
C THR A 38 -3.51 20.47 9.98
N GLU A 39 -2.94 20.35 8.78
CA GLU A 39 -3.37 21.06 7.58
C GLU A 39 -4.31 20.20 6.74
N GLY A 40 -5.46 20.75 6.34
CA GLY A 40 -6.31 20.13 5.32
C GLY A 40 -5.61 20.18 3.97
N ARG A 41 -5.76 19.14 3.15
CA ARG A 41 -5.27 19.12 1.76
C ARG A 41 -6.42 18.95 0.78
N SER A 42 -6.32 19.59 -0.38
CA SER A 42 -7.31 19.40 -1.43
C SER A 42 -7.25 17.97 -2.00
N PRO A 43 -8.41 17.34 -2.24
CA PRO A 43 -8.49 16.02 -2.87
C PRO A 43 -7.99 16.00 -4.32
N GLU A 44 -8.04 17.13 -5.04
CA GLU A 44 -7.71 17.15 -6.48
C GLU A 44 -6.22 17.39 -6.75
N ASP A 45 -5.56 18.26 -5.98
CA ASP A 45 -4.20 18.71 -6.26
C ASP A 45 -3.22 18.56 -5.07
N GLY A 46 -3.71 18.16 -3.89
CA GLY A 46 -2.91 18.00 -2.68
C GLY A 46 -2.37 19.31 -2.10
N SER A 47 -2.84 20.45 -2.59
CA SER A 47 -2.50 21.78 -2.07
C SER A 47 -3.01 21.97 -0.64
N VAL A 48 -2.39 22.87 0.11
CA VAL A 48 -2.79 23.18 1.51
C VAL A 48 -4.06 24.00 1.49
N LEU A 49 -5.11 23.50 2.15
CA LEU A 49 -6.38 24.17 2.33
C LEU A 49 -6.39 25.00 3.61
N THR A 50 -7.02 26.17 3.57
CA THR A 50 -7.33 26.92 4.78
C THR A 50 -8.44 26.23 5.60
N ALA A 51 -8.53 26.54 6.89
CA ALA A 51 -9.56 25.96 7.76
C ALA A 51 -10.99 26.25 7.28
N ALA A 52 -11.22 27.41 6.65
CA ALA A 52 -12.53 27.78 6.12
C ALA A 52 -12.89 26.95 4.87
N GLU A 53 -11.95 26.80 3.94
CA GLU A 53 -12.14 26.00 2.72
C GLU A 53 -12.33 24.51 3.05
N TYR A 54 -11.56 24.00 4.01
CA TYR A 54 -11.71 22.65 4.51
C TYR A 54 -13.10 22.44 5.15
N ALA A 55 -13.58 23.38 5.96
CA ALA A 55 -14.90 23.29 6.56
C ALA A 55 -16.03 23.29 5.50
N SER A 56 -15.92 24.10 4.45
CA SER A 56 -16.89 24.08 3.34
C SER A 56 -16.84 22.78 2.55
N LEU A 57 -15.64 22.25 2.26
CA LEU A 57 -15.48 20.98 1.55
C LEU A 57 -16.10 19.82 2.35
N GLN A 58 -15.86 19.79 3.66
CA GLN A 58 -16.44 18.79 4.54
C GLN A 58 -17.98 18.88 4.60
N ALA A 59 -18.53 20.10 4.59
CA ALA A 59 -19.98 20.30 4.53
C ALA A 59 -20.57 19.78 3.22
N GLU A 60 -19.92 20.06 2.08
CA GLU A 60 -20.34 19.55 0.77
C GLU A 60 -20.28 18.01 0.71
N LEU A 61 -19.20 17.41 1.21
CA LEU A 61 -19.06 15.96 1.27
C LEU A 61 -20.11 15.31 2.19
N ALA A 62 -20.51 15.98 3.26
CA ALA A 62 -21.55 15.50 4.16
C ALA A 62 -22.97 15.62 3.57
N GLU A 63 -23.19 16.57 2.66
CA GLU A 63 -24.48 16.75 1.97
C GLU A 63 -24.71 15.71 0.86
N ARG A 64 -23.64 15.07 0.36
CA ARG A 64 -23.78 14.00 -0.64
C ARG A 64 -24.50 12.80 -0.05
N GLU A 65 -25.73 12.57 -0.53
CA GLU A 65 -26.58 11.44 -0.13
C GLU A 65 -25.97 10.08 -0.57
N PHE A 66 -25.17 10.08 -1.64
CA PHE A 66 -24.58 8.88 -2.22
C PHE A 66 -23.06 8.91 -2.14
N ALA A 67 -22.47 7.74 -1.94
CA ALA A 67 -21.03 7.55 -2.00
C ALA A 67 -20.50 7.93 -3.40
N PRO A 68 -19.27 8.46 -3.50
CA PRO A 68 -18.68 8.80 -4.78
C PRO A 68 -18.68 7.58 -5.70
N GLU A 69 -19.21 7.76 -6.92
CA GLU A 69 -19.24 6.71 -7.93
C GLU A 69 -17.82 6.40 -8.40
N VAL A 70 -17.37 5.18 -8.09
CA VAL A 70 -16.11 4.63 -8.63
C VAL A 70 -16.43 4.03 -9.99
N ASN A 71 -15.55 4.20 -10.98
CA ASN A 71 -15.70 3.58 -12.30
C ASN A 71 -15.92 2.05 -12.17
N GLU A 72 -16.88 1.51 -12.93
CA GLU A 72 -17.27 0.09 -12.87
C GLU A 72 -16.09 -0.88 -13.08
N ASP A 73 -15.14 -0.55 -13.98
CA ASP A 73 -13.95 -1.36 -14.23
C ASP A 73 -13.04 -1.43 -13.00
N ILE A 74 -12.92 -0.32 -12.27
CA ILE A 74 -12.14 -0.25 -11.03
C ILE A 74 -12.85 -1.05 -9.93
N GLN A 75 -14.18 -0.94 -9.81
CA GLN A 75 -14.95 -1.74 -8.85
C GLN A 75 -14.78 -3.25 -9.12
N HIS A 76 -14.85 -3.65 -10.38
CA HIS A 76 -14.65 -5.04 -10.79
C HIS A 76 -13.23 -5.52 -10.46
N THR A 77 -12.23 -4.70 -10.76
CA THR A 77 -10.83 -5.01 -10.43
C THR A 77 -10.63 -5.19 -8.93
N ILE A 78 -11.17 -4.27 -8.10
CA ILE A 78 -11.10 -4.37 -6.64
C ILE A 78 -11.77 -5.66 -6.15
N PHE A 79 -12.92 -6.03 -6.73
CA PHE A 79 -13.60 -7.28 -6.41
C PHE A 79 -12.72 -8.50 -6.70
N LEU A 80 -12.11 -8.59 -7.89
CA LEU A 80 -11.21 -9.68 -8.26
C LEU A 80 -10.00 -9.78 -7.32
N LEU A 81 -9.42 -8.64 -6.93
CA LEU A 81 -8.30 -8.62 -5.98
C LEU A 81 -8.70 -9.13 -4.58
N ARG A 82 -9.92 -8.81 -4.11
CA ARG A 82 -10.41 -9.37 -2.84
C ARG A 82 -10.62 -10.87 -2.91
N VAL A 83 -11.14 -11.37 -4.04
CA VAL A 83 -11.28 -12.81 -4.30
C VAL A 83 -9.91 -13.49 -4.31
N LEU A 84 -8.92 -12.89 -4.98
CA LEU A 84 -7.55 -13.41 -5.01
C LEU A 84 -6.95 -13.49 -3.59
N LYS A 85 -7.08 -12.43 -2.79
CA LYS A 85 -6.64 -12.41 -1.39
C LYS A 85 -7.33 -13.46 -0.52
N LEU A 86 -8.59 -13.77 -0.79
CA LEU A 86 -9.30 -14.84 -0.08
C LEU A 86 -8.66 -16.20 -0.39
N PHE A 87 -8.31 -16.44 -1.66
CA PHE A 87 -7.60 -17.67 -2.05
C PHE A 87 -6.20 -17.74 -1.44
N GLU A 88 -5.45 -16.64 -1.40
CA GLU A 88 -4.16 -16.56 -0.70
C GLU A 88 -4.29 -16.89 0.79
N ALA A 89 -5.36 -16.43 1.45
CA ALA A 89 -5.57 -16.68 2.87
C ALA A 89 -5.86 -18.16 3.20
N ILE A 90 -6.46 -18.91 2.27
CA ILE A 90 -6.78 -20.34 2.46
C ILE A 90 -5.77 -21.28 1.81
N ASN A 91 -4.88 -20.77 0.96
CA ASN A 91 -3.87 -21.57 0.29
C ASN A 91 -2.58 -21.62 1.14
N PRO A 92 -2.16 -22.79 1.64
CA PRO A 92 -0.97 -22.92 2.49
C PRO A 92 0.35 -23.02 1.70
N PHE A 93 0.34 -22.73 0.39
CA PHE A 93 1.47 -22.88 -0.53
C PHE A 93 1.86 -21.55 -1.16
#